data_AF-A0A1I3SLW3-F1
#
_entry.id   AF-A0A1I3SLW3-F1
#
_cell.length_a   1.000
_cell.length_b   1.000
_cell.length_c   1.000
_cell.angle_alpha   90.00
_cell.angle_beta   90.00
_cell.angle_gamma   90.00
#
_symmetry.space_group_name_H-M   'P 1'
#
loop_
_entity.id
_entity.type
_entity.pdbx_description
1 polymer ?
#
loop_
_entity_poly.entity_id
_entity_poly.type
_entity_poly.pdbx_seq_one_letter_code
_entity_poly.pdbx_strand_id
1 'polypeptide(L)'
;MTAIGRGTGPAAVRAFAESLKTHRSTDSAYVAFFTHYPLQHFAYAVRGYSEVVVQYENDNWGPYLLDGTFAHETGHIFGAPDEYEPCECATRYGYYAVPNHNCASCPGRSSSCVMKGPWFSMCAWTPRHLGVPVWWVNGDNYTASTPVVVDGFIYYRGTNDYLYRVRTDGTDGLRIGDDKTSSTPFVTDGVIYY
;
A
#
# COMPACT_ATOMS: atom_id res chain seq x y z
N MET A 1 -0.08 9.93 -26.93
CA MET A 1 -1.26 9.09 -27.19
C MET A 1 -1.56 8.91 -28.69
N THR A 2 -1.40 9.94 -29.53
CA THR A 2 -1.62 9.85 -30.98
C THR A 2 -0.78 8.77 -31.67
N ALA A 3 0.47 8.60 -31.23
CA ALA A 3 1.38 7.58 -31.76
C ALA A 3 0.88 6.13 -31.60
N ILE A 4 -0.05 5.88 -30.66
CA ILE A 4 -0.70 4.57 -30.45
C ILE A 4 -2.15 4.57 -30.95
N GLY A 5 -2.51 5.48 -31.85
CA GLY A 5 -3.84 5.56 -32.46
C GLY A 5 -4.95 6.03 -31.53
N ARG A 6 -4.61 6.75 -30.44
CA ARG A 6 -5.58 7.28 -29.47
C ARG A 6 -5.65 8.80 -29.54
N GLY A 7 -6.78 9.38 -29.09
CA GLY A 7 -6.95 10.83 -28.98
C GLY A 7 -5.95 11.48 -28.01
N THR A 8 -6.02 12.80 -27.87
CA THR A 8 -5.17 13.58 -26.96
C THR A 8 -5.91 13.98 -25.68
N GLY A 9 -5.15 14.29 -24.64
CA GLY A 9 -5.65 14.79 -23.36
C GLY A 9 -6.19 13.72 -22.40
N PRO A 10 -6.57 14.13 -21.17
CA PRO A 10 -6.91 13.20 -20.08
C PRO A 10 -8.09 12.27 -20.38
N ALA A 11 -9.08 12.75 -21.17
CA ALA A 11 -10.22 11.93 -21.57
C ALA A 11 -9.80 10.74 -22.44
N ALA A 12 -8.85 10.93 -23.36
CA ALA A 12 -8.34 9.87 -24.20
C ALA A 12 -7.49 8.85 -23.41
N VAL A 13 -6.74 9.33 -22.41
CA VAL A 13 -5.99 8.47 -21.49
C VAL A 13 -6.93 7.59 -20.68
N ARG A 14 -7.98 8.17 -20.10
CA ARG A 14 -9.01 7.43 -19.36
C ARG A 14 -9.72 6.41 -20.23
N ALA A 15 -10.14 6.80 -21.44
CA ALA A 15 -10.79 5.88 -22.37
C ALA A 15 -9.85 4.70 -22.76
N PHE A 16 -8.55 4.98 -22.91
CA PHE A 16 -7.58 3.93 -23.17
C PHE A 16 -7.41 2.97 -21.97
N ALA A 17 -7.27 3.51 -20.75
CA ALA A 17 -7.20 2.70 -19.53
C ALA A 17 -8.44 1.81 -19.36
N GLU A 18 -9.65 2.35 -19.54
CA GLU A 18 -10.89 1.57 -19.48
C GLU A 18 -10.98 0.50 -20.59
N SER A 19 -10.45 0.81 -21.79
CA SER A 19 -10.35 -0.20 -22.84
C SER A 19 -9.45 -1.36 -22.44
N LEU A 20 -8.32 -1.08 -21.76
CA LEU A 20 -7.41 -2.11 -21.27
C LEU A 20 -8.05 -2.95 -20.17
N LYS A 21 -8.76 -2.32 -19.22
CA LYS A 21 -9.52 -3.03 -18.17
C LYS A 21 -10.45 -4.07 -18.77
N THR A 22 -11.25 -3.65 -19.75
CA THR A 22 -12.21 -4.52 -20.43
C THR A 22 -11.51 -5.63 -21.22
N HIS A 23 -10.51 -5.31 -22.03
CA HIS A 23 -9.83 -6.29 -22.90
C HIS A 23 -8.98 -7.29 -22.12
N ARG A 24 -8.51 -6.93 -20.91
CA ARG A 24 -7.66 -7.77 -20.08
C ARG A 24 -8.42 -8.44 -18.93
N SER A 25 -9.71 -8.14 -18.76
CA SER A 25 -10.52 -8.63 -17.64
C SER A 25 -9.83 -8.38 -16.29
N THR A 26 -9.33 -7.15 -16.11
CA THR A 26 -8.67 -6.71 -14.87
C THR A 26 -9.52 -5.66 -14.16
N ASP A 27 -9.44 -5.64 -12.83
CA ASP A 27 -10.18 -4.68 -12.00
C ASP A 27 -9.67 -3.26 -12.18
N SER A 28 -8.42 -3.07 -12.60
CA SER A 28 -7.79 -1.75 -12.74
C SER A 28 -6.77 -1.71 -13.88
N ALA A 29 -6.67 -0.55 -14.53
CA ALA A 29 -5.59 -0.19 -15.44
C ALA A 29 -5.40 1.32 -15.41
N TYR A 30 -4.17 1.76 -15.67
CA TYR A 30 -3.78 3.16 -15.75
C TYR A 30 -2.60 3.31 -16.71
N VAL A 31 -2.26 4.55 -17.05
CA VAL A 31 -1.24 4.89 -18.03
C VAL A 31 -0.16 5.71 -17.34
N ALA A 32 1.09 5.31 -17.54
CA ALA A 32 2.25 6.04 -17.05
C ALA A 32 2.91 6.83 -18.19
N PHE A 33 3.28 8.07 -17.92
CA PHE A 33 4.06 8.92 -18.81
C PHE A 33 5.40 9.25 -18.15
N PHE A 34 6.49 9.00 -18.87
CA PHE A 34 7.83 9.40 -18.47
C PHE A 34 8.32 10.48 -19.41
N THR A 35 8.85 11.57 -18.86
CA THR A 35 9.22 12.76 -19.65
C THR A 35 10.58 13.31 -19.26
N HIS A 36 11.36 13.74 -20.25
CA HIS A 36 12.58 14.53 -20.03
C HIS A 36 12.28 16.04 -19.89
N TYR A 37 11.05 16.46 -20.20
CA TYR A 37 10.67 17.86 -20.11
C TYR A 37 10.35 18.25 -18.66
N PRO A 38 10.80 19.45 -18.21
CA PRO A 38 10.42 19.96 -16.90
C PRO A 38 8.91 20.03 -16.72
N LEU A 39 8.46 19.71 -15.52
CA LEU A 39 7.06 19.78 -15.09
C LEU A 39 6.93 20.80 -13.96
N GLN A 40 5.71 21.26 -13.69
CA GLN A 40 5.46 22.10 -12.51
C GLN A 40 5.67 21.32 -11.19
N HIS A 41 5.31 20.04 -11.18
CA HIS A 41 5.66 19.07 -10.14
C HIS A 41 6.37 17.90 -10.80
N PHE A 42 7.49 17.44 -10.22
CA PHE A 42 8.37 16.44 -10.82
C PHE A 42 7.69 15.07 -11.02
N ALA A 43 6.69 14.74 -10.22
CA ALA A 43 5.82 13.60 -10.41
C ALA A 43 4.42 13.91 -9.88
N TYR A 44 3.40 13.28 -10.47
CA TYR A 44 2.03 13.37 -9.97
C TYR A 44 1.13 12.27 -10.53
N ALA A 45 0.14 11.91 -9.72
CA ALA A 45 -1.06 11.18 -10.10
C ALA A 45 -2.30 11.93 -9.60
N VAL A 46 -3.27 12.14 -10.47
CA VAL A 46 -4.49 12.88 -10.12
C VAL A 46 -5.57 11.89 -9.67
N ARG A 47 -6.10 12.05 -8.46
CA ARG A 47 -7.22 11.22 -7.98
C ARG A 47 -8.41 11.27 -8.94
N GLY A 48 -8.95 10.10 -9.26
CA GLY A 48 -10.05 9.96 -10.22
C GLY A 48 -9.63 10.00 -11.69
N TYR A 49 -8.33 10.11 -11.96
CA TYR A 49 -7.74 9.90 -13.27
C TYR A 49 -6.91 8.61 -13.27
N SER A 50 -6.65 8.10 -14.48
CA SER A 50 -5.90 6.87 -14.70
C SER A 50 -4.51 7.19 -15.24
N GLU A 51 -3.90 8.28 -14.77
CA GLU A 51 -2.64 8.80 -15.30
C GLU A 51 -1.62 9.06 -14.18
N VAL A 52 -0.41 8.57 -14.41
CA VAL A 52 0.78 8.85 -13.63
C VAL A 52 1.78 9.55 -14.54
N VAL A 53 2.34 10.66 -14.10
CA VAL A 53 3.38 11.38 -14.85
C VAL A 53 4.62 11.49 -13.97
N VAL A 54 5.78 11.10 -14.50
CA VAL A 54 7.06 11.18 -13.80
C VAL A 54 8.10 11.84 -14.71
N GLN A 55 8.77 12.87 -14.20
CA GLN A 55 9.86 13.56 -14.87
C GLN A 55 11.21 12.91 -14.56
N TYR A 56 12.09 12.88 -15.56
CA TYR A 56 13.33 12.10 -15.54
C TYR A 56 14.36 12.56 -14.50
N GLU A 57 14.46 13.87 -14.21
CA GLU A 57 15.39 14.39 -13.19
C GLU A 57 14.90 14.10 -11.77
N ASN A 58 13.60 13.83 -11.60
CA ASN A 58 13.00 13.30 -10.37
C ASN A 58 13.40 14.11 -9.13
N ASP A 59 13.22 15.43 -9.19
CA ASP A 59 13.62 16.38 -8.14
C ASP A 59 15.09 16.27 -7.70
N ASN A 60 15.99 16.11 -8.67
CA ASN A 60 17.43 15.88 -8.48
C ASN A 60 17.81 14.52 -7.86
N TRP A 61 16.85 13.64 -7.56
CA TRP A 61 17.15 12.24 -7.24
C TRP A 61 17.66 11.47 -8.45
N GLY A 62 17.33 11.97 -9.65
CA GLY A 62 17.75 11.38 -10.91
C GLY A 62 17.04 10.07 -11.23
N PRO A 63 17.48 9.41 -12.31
CA PRO A 63 16.77 8.28 -12.89
C PRO A 63 16.85 7.00 -12.04
N TYR A 64 17.75 6.93 -11.06
CA TYR A 64 17.95 5.74 -10.22
C TYR A 64 16.88 5.54 -9.16
N LEU A 65 16.07 6.56 -8.87
CA LEU A 65 14.92 6.48 -7.96
C LEU A 65 13.58 6.67 -8.69
N LEU A 66 13.61 6.65 -10.02
CA LEU A 66 12.42 6.86 -10.86
C LEU A 66 11.37 5.78 -10.65
N ASP A 67 11.81 4.55 -10.40
CA ASP A 67 10.98 3.39 -10.07
C ASP A 67 10.30 3.53 -8.71
N GLY A 68 11.04 4.03 -7.70
CA GLY A 68 10.51 4.37 -6.39
C GLY A 68 9.46 5.49 -6.47
N THR A 69 9.75 6.57 -7.21
CA THR A 69 8.78 7.65 -7.45
C THR A 69 7.56 7.16 -8.23
N PHE A 70 7.76 6.35 -9.27
CA PHE A 70 6.65 5.76 -10.00
C PHE A 70 5.78 4.87 -9.11
N ALA A 71 6.38 4.10 -8.20
CA ALA A 71 5.66 3.29 -7.22
C ALA A 71 4.85 4.16 -6.23
N HIS A 72 5.43 5.27 -5.77
CA HIS A 72 4.76 6.27 -4.95
C HIS A 72 3.51 6.83 -5.64
N GLU A 73 3.64 7.34 -6.87
CA GLU A 73 2.53 7.90 -7.63
C GLU A 73 1.47 6.85 -7.99
N THR A 74 1.90 5.62 -8.26
CA THR A 74 0.99 4.50 -8.43
C THR A 74 0.13 4.28 -7.20
N GLY A 75 0.65 4.54 -5.99
CA GLY A 75 -0.13 4.44 -4.77
C GLY A 75 -1.35 5.35 -4.76
N HIS A 76 -1.22 6.59 -5.26
CA HIS A 76 -2.35 7.51 -5.38
C HIS A 76 -3.41 7.07 -6.39
N ILE A 77 -3.04 6.32 -7.44
CA ILE A 77 -4.02 5.70 -8.35
C ILE A 77 -4.98 4.77 -7.58
N PHE A 78 -4.45 4.05 -6.60
CA PHE A 78 -5.23 3.18 -5.71
C PHE A 78 -5.78 3.91 -4.47
N GLY A 79 -5.67 5.24 -4.44
CA GLY A 79 -6.24 6.08 -3.39
C GLY A 79 -5.40 6.17 -2.12
N ALA A 80 -4.16 5.68 -2.11
CA ALA A 80 -3.25 5.90 -1.00
C ALA A 80 -2.91 7.39 -0.84
N PRO A 81 -2.80 7.90 0.39
CA PRO A 81 -2.43 9.28 0.67
C PRO A 81 -0.91 9.45 0.71
N ASP A 82 -0.45 10.70 0.59
CA ASP A 82 0.90 11.06 1.01
C ASP A 82 1.06 10.87 2.52
N GLU A 83 2.23 10.37 2.93
CA GLU A 83 2.62 10.19 4.33
C GLU A 83 3.75 11.13 4.75
N TYR A 84 4.29 11.93 3.82
CA TYR A 84 5.16 13.06 4.10
C TYR A 84 4.35 14.35 4.27
N GLU A 85 4.97 15.39 4.84
CA GLU A 85 4.28 16.66 5.08
C GLU A 85 4.00 17.44 3.79
N PRO A 86 2.78 18.00 3.59
CA PRO A 86 1.62 17.97 4.50
C PRO A 86 0.77 16.70 4.37
N CYS A 87 0.33 16.12 5.50
CA CYS A 87 -0.55 14.94 5.51
C CYS A 87 -1.57 14.95 6.68
N GLU A 88 -2.64 14.15 6.59
CA GLU A 88 -3.73 14.12 7.58
C GLU A 88 -3.90 12.76 8.25
N CYS A 89 -3.88 12.71 9.58
CA CYS A 89 -3.90 11.45 10.34
C CYS A 89 -5.23 10.70 10.31
N ALA A 90 -6.33 11.41 10.59
CA ALA A 90 -7.64 10.80 10.82
C ALA A 90 -8.43 10.55 9.53
N THR A 91 -8.03 11.19 8.43
CA THR A 91 -8.68 11.05 7.14
C THR A 91 -8.46 9.64 6.60
N ARG A 92 -9.52 9.06 6.05
CA ARG A 92 -9.55 7.68 5.56
C ARG A 92 -9.26 7.65 4.07
N TYR A 93 -8.43 6.69 3.66
CA TYR A 93 -7.92 6.61 2.30
C TYR A 93 -7.89 5.17 1.78
N GLY A 94 -7.70 5.06 0.46
CA GLY A 94 -7.48 3.79 -0.24
C GLY A 94 -8.64 2.80 -0.20
N TYR A 95 -8.35 1.58 -0.65
CA TYR A 95 -9.32 0.50 -0.87
C TYR A 95 -10.11 0.12 0.40
N TYR A 96 -9.44 -0.04 1.54
CA TYR A 96 -10.10 -0.41 2.81
C TYR A 96 -10.59 0.80 3.62
N ALA A 97 -10.50 2.03 3.11
CA ALA A 97 -10.91 3.25 3.80
C ALA A 97 -10.35 3.37 5.24
N VAL A 98 -9.03 3.22 5.39
CA VAL A 98 -8.33 3.26 6.68
C VAL A 98 -7.59 4.58 6.91
N PRO A 99 -7.40 5.00 8.17
CA PRO A 99 -6.66 6.22 8.51
C PRO A 99 -5.22 6.21 8.00
N ASN A 100 -4.63 7.39 7.80
CA ASN A 100 -3.22 7.56 7.47
C ASN A 100 -2.37 7.76 8.74
N HIS A 101 -2.25 6.72 9.56
CA HIS A 101 -1.47 6.83 10.80
C HIS A 101 0.06 6.73 10.59
N ASN A 102 0.56 6.52 9.36
CA ASN A 102 2.00 6.70 9.08
C ASN A 102 2.36 8.13 8.71
N CYS A 103 1.37 9.01 8.52
CA CYS A 103 1.59 10.42 8.22
C CYS A 103 2.60 11.05 9.19
N ALA A 104 3.53 11.83 8.64
CA ALA A 104 4.58 12.53 9.37
C ALA A 104 4.05 13.47 10.48
N SER A 105 2.80 13.96 10.35
CA SER A 105 2.16 14.86 11.31
C SER A 105 1.50 14.12 12.48
N CYS A 106 1.43 12.79 12.43
CA CYS A 106 0.71 12.03 13.44
C CYS A 106 1.50 11.86 14.74
N PRO A 107 0.82 11.92 15.90
CA PRO A 107 1.44 11.52 17.15
C PRO A 107 1.73 10.02 17.11
N GLY A 108 3.00 9.62 17.26
CA GLY A 108 3.40 8.22 17.32
C GLY A 108 4.60 7.88 16.43
N ARG A 109 4.76 6.59 16.12
CA ARG A 109 5.83 6.10 15.24
C ARG A 109 5.40 6.22 13.78
N SER A 110 6.12 7.04 13.03
CA SER A 110 6.08 7.08 11.57
C SER A 110 7.35 6.45 11.01
N SER A 111 7.21 5.61 10.00
CA SER A 111 8.30 4.86 9.38
C SER A 111 8.50 5.27 7.92
N SER A 112 9.73 5.11 7.43
CA SER A 112 10.02 5.32 6.01
C SER A 112 9.33 4.26 5.15
N CYS A 113 8.54 4.67 4.18
CA CYS A 113 7.86 3.78 3.26
C CYS A 113 7.51 4.47 1.94
N VAL A 114 7.01 3.70 0.97
CA VAL A 114 6.72 4.15 -0.40
C VAL A 114 5.78 5.34 -0.50
N MET A 115 4.88 5.57 0.47
CA MET A 115 4.00 6.74 0.47
C MET A 115 4.59 7.94 1.24
N LYS A 116 5.74 7.76 1.89
CA LYS A 116 6.50 8.84 2.56
C LYS A 116 7.66 9.36 1.71
N GLY A 117 8.00 8.66 0.63
CA GLY A 117 9.07 8.97 -0.30
C GLY A 117 9.28 7.80 -1.25
N PRO A 118 10.29 7.85 -2.15
CA PRO A 118 10.49 6.88 -3.22
C PRO A 118 11.15 5.57 -2.73
N TRP A 119 10.71 5.03 -1.60
CA TRP A 119 11.29 3.85 -0.97
C TRP A 119 10.44 2.61 -1.22
N PHE A 120 11.06 1.45 -1.45
CA PHE A 120 10.30 0.21 -1.63
C PHE A 120 9.75 -0.40 -0.34
N SER A 121 10.12 0.14 0.83
CA SER A 121 9.57 -0.33 2.10
C SER A 121 8.08 -0.01 2.21
N MET A 122 7.32 -0.90 2.85
CA MET A 122 5.91 -0.71 3.16
C MET A 122 5.76 -0.52 4.67
N CYS A 123 5.05 0.54 5.08
CA CYS A 123 4.64 0.70 6.47
C CYS A 123 3.43 -0.22 6.76
N ALA A 124 2.96 -0.23 8.01
CA ALA A 124 1.78 -1.01 8.36
C ALA A 124 0.50 -0.53 7.64
N TRP A 125 0.44 0.71 7.14
CA TRP A 125 -0.77 1.36 6.64
C TRP A 125 -0.91 1.33 5.12
N THR A 126 0.18 1.60 4.38
CA THR A 126 0.17 1.64 2.91
C THR A 126 -0.41 0.39 2.24
N PRO A 127 -0.07 -0.85 2.61
CA PRO A 127 -0.65 -2.03 1.97
C PRO A 127 -2.19 -2.03 2.05
N ARG A 128 -2.75 -1.54 3.16
CA ARG A 128 -4.21 -1.43 3.33
C ARG A 128 -4.80 -0.36 2.42
N HIS A 129 -4.11 0.76 2.24
CA HIS A 129 -4.57 1.76 1.28
C HIS A 129 -4.56 1.22 -0.16
N LEU A 130 -3.57 0.39 -0.50
CA LEU A 130 -3.46 -0.25 -1.83
C LEU A 130 -4.40 -1.46 -2.03
N GLY A 131 -5.13 -1.89 -1.00
CA GLY A 131 -6.01 -3.06 -1.07
C GLY A 131 -5.30 -4.40 -0.92
N VAL A 132 -4.02 -4.40 -0.58
CA VAL A 132 -3.29 -5.63 -0.23
C VAL A 132 -3.91 -6.22 1.03
N PRO A 133 -4.27 -7.52 1.02
CA PRO A 133 -4.97 -8.11 2.14
C PRO A 133 -4.15 -8.10 3.44
N VAL A 134 -4.89 -7.94 4.53
CA VAL A 134 -4.41 -7.50 5.85
C VAL A 134 -3.71 -8.58 6.69
N TRP A 135 -3.55 -9.79 6.16
CA TRP A 135 -2.84 -10.90 6.82
C TRP A 135 -1.32 -10.90 6.57
N TRP A 136 -0.77 -9.86 5.91
CA TRP A 136 0.67 -9.67 5.81
C TRP A 136 1.26 -9.12 7.11
N VAL A 137 1.52 -9.99 8.07
CA VAL A 137 2.23 -9.65 9.31
C VAL A 137 3.67 -10.15 9.20
N ASN A 138 4.64 -9.24 9.13
CA ASN A 138 6.08 -9.55 9.22
C ASN A 138 6.58 -10.63 8.22
N GLY A 139 6.03 -10.69 7.01
CA GLY A 139 6.57 -11.54 5.93
C GLY A 139 6.07 -12.99 5.91
N ASP A 140 5.14 -13.38 6.78
CA ASP A 140 4.41 -14.64 6.67
C ASP A 140 2.92 -14.38 6.46
N ASN A 141 2.40 -14.85 5.34
CA ASN A 141 1.05 -14.60 4.86
C ASN A 141 0.16 -15.84 4.96
N TYR A 142 0.67 -16.91 5.57
CA TYR A 142 0.00 -18.20 5.64
C TYR A 142 -0.08 -18.67 7.08
N THR A 143 -1.20 -19.30 7.42
CA THR A 143 -1.41 -19.89 8.74
C THR A 143 -1.26 -21.41 8.67
N ALA A 144 -0.59 -21.97 9.68
CA ALA A 144 -0.47 -23.42 9.88
C ALA A 144 -1.41 -23.92 10.99
N SER A 145 -2.31 -23.07 11.51
CA SER A 145 -3.29 -23.42 12.54
C SER A 145 -4.66 -22.89 12.17
N THR A 146 -5.72 -23.38 12.82
CA THR A 146 -6.98 -22.63 12.83
C THR A 146 -6.78 -21.32 13.62
N PRO A 147 -7.10 -20.14 13.07
CA PRO A 147 -6.97 -18.90 13.81
C PRO A 147 -8.03 -18.79 14.91
N VAL A 148 -7.70 -18.12 16.02
CA VAL A 148 -8.65 -17.77 17.08
C VAL A 148 -8.85 -16.26 17.14
N VAL A 149 -10.11 -15.82 17.28
CA VAL A 149 -10.46 -14.40 17.34
C VAL A 149 -10.98 -14.06 18.74
N VAL A 150 -10.26 -13.20 19.45
CA VAL A 150 -10.61 -12.74 20.81
C VAL A 150 -10.26 -11.26 20.93
N ASP A 151 -11.17 -10.46 21.51
CA ASP A 151 -10.99 -9.04 21.80
C ASP A 151 -10.50 -8.17 20.62
N GLY A 152 -11.00 -8.50 19.41
CA GLY A 152 -10.64 -7.78 18.19
C GLY A 152 -9.23 -8.09 17.68
N PHE A 153 -8.60 -9.16 18.17
CA PHE A 153 -7.38 -9.73 17.63
C PHE A 153 -7.63 -11.11 17.05
N ILE A 154 -6.89 -11.43 16.00
CA ILE A 154 -6.74 -12.73 15.38
C ILE A 154 -5.37 -13.26 15.82
N TYR A 155 -5.35 -14.42 16.46
CA TYR A 155 -4.13 -15.12 16.86
C TYR A 155 -3.97 -16.38 16.01
N TYR A 156 -2.76 -16.63 15.53
CA TYR A 156 -2.49 -17.75 14.66
C TYR A 156 -1.01 -18.15 14.70
N ARG A 157 -0.74 -19.42 14.40
CA ARG A 157 0.59 -19.92 14.08
C ARG A 157 0.90 -19.65 12.60
N GLY A 158 2.05 -19.04 12.31
CA GLY A 158 2.57 -18.87 10.96
C GLY A 158 3.13 -20.18 10.39
N THR A 159 3.43 -20.25 9.10
CA THR A 159 4.05 -21.45 8.48
C THR A 159 5.49 -21.69 8.92
N ASN A 160 6.11 -20.69 9.55
CA ASN A 160 7.42 -20.76 10.18
C ASN A 160 7.40 -21.21 11.66
N ASP A 161 6.25 -21.68 12.14
CA ASP A 161 5.96 -22.16 13.51
C ASP A 161 5.98 -21.09 14.61
N TYR A 162 6.14 -19.80 14.28
CA TYR A 162 6.00 -18.74 15.28
C TYR A 162 4.54 -18.35 15.51
N LEU A 163 4.25 -17.83 16.70
CA LEU A 163 2.94 -17.27 17.05
C LEU A 163 2.84 -15.82 16.60
N TYR A 164 1.69 -15.45 16.05
CA TYR A 164 1.38 -14.11 15.59
C TYR A 164 0.05 -13.63 16.15
N ARG A 165 -0.07 -12.30 16.28
CA ARG A 165 -1.36 -11.63 16.45
C ARG A 165 -1.49 -10.51 15.43
N VAL A 166 -2.73 -10.19 15.09
CA VAL A 166 -3.09 -9.00 14.33
C VAL A 166 -4.50 -8.58 14.71
N ARG A 167 -4.80 -7.28 14.73
CA ARG A 167 -6.17 -6.80 14.92
C ARG A 167 -7.06 -7.30 13.77
N THR A 168 -8.36 -7.40 14.00
CA THR A 168 -9.33 -7.80 12.97
C THR A 168 -9.43 -6.80 11.82
N ASP A 169 -8.96 -5.57 12.00
CA ASP A 169 -8.78 -4.56 10.95
C ASP A 169 -7.39 -4.62 10.27
N GLY A 170 -6.59 -5.63 10.65
CA GLY A 170 -5.24 -5.88 10.18
C GLY A 170 -4.15 -5.03 10.82
N THR A 171 -4.47 -4.11 11.73
CA THR A 171 -3.50 -3.27 12.45
C THR A 171 -2.81 -4.03 13.59
N ASP A 172 -1.75 -3.44 14.19
CA ASP A 172 -1.01 -4.02 15.32
C ASP A 172 -0.61 -5.51 15.12
N GLY A 173 -0.20 -5.84 13.88
CA GLY A 173 0.31 -7.14 13.52
C GLY A 173 1.74 -7.33 14.02
N LEU A 174 1.99 -8.37 14.80
CA LEU A 174 3.35 -8.73 15.23
C LEU A 174 3.52 -10.21 15.54
N ARG A 175 4.78 -10.64 15.59
CA ARG A 175 5.17 -11.96 16.13
C ARG A 175 5.20 -11.89 17.65
N ILE A 176 4.52 -12.83 18.31
CA ILE A 176 4.49 -12.95 19.76
C ILE A 176 5.66 -13.83 20.20
N GLY A 177 6.66 -13.22 20.83
CA GLY A 177 7.83 -13.92 21.36
C GLY A 177 8.72 -14.56 20.28
N ASP A 178 9.59 -15.46 20.74
CA ASP A 178 10.54 -16.23 19.94
C ASP A 178 10.31 -17.75 20.03
N ASP A 179 9.27 -18.18 20.75
CA ASP A 179 8.92 -19.58 20.88
C ASP A 179 8.22 -20.07 19.62
N LYS A 180 8.58 -21.30 19.23
CA LYS A 180 7.88 -22.03 18.18
C LYS A 180 6.82 -22.94 18.78
N THR A 181 5.77 -23.17 18.02
CA THR A 181 4.68 -24.05 18.40
C THR A 181 4.23 -24.89 17.22
N SER A 182 3.68 -26.07 17.52
CA SER A 182 2.95 -26.90 16.55
C SER A 182 1.43 -26.85 16.76
N SER A 183 0.98 -26.14 17.79
CA SER A 183 -0.40 -26.13 18.26
C SER A 183 -1.23 -25.02 17.63
N THR A 184 -2.55 -25.20 17.70
CA THR A 184 -3.49 -24.11 17.48
C THR A 184 -3.55 -23.23 18.72
N PRO A 185 -3.44 -21.90 18.60
CA PRO A 185 -3.54 -21.03 19.76
C PRO A 185 -4.96 -21.02 20.35
N PHE A 186 -5.03 -20.95 21.67
CA PHE A 186 -6.26 -20.75 22.44
C PHE A 186 -6.07 -19.54 23.36
N VAL A 187 -7.04 -18.63 23.39
CA VAL A 187 -6.96 -17.38 24.16
C VAL A 187 -8.13 -17.29 25.12
N THR A 188 -7.86 -17.09 26.40
CA THR A 188 -8.86 -16.85 27.45
C THR A 188 -8.27 -15.94 28.51
N ASP A 189 -9.08 -15.03 29.06
CA ASP A 189 -8.70 -14.15 30.18
C ASP A 189 -7.36 -13.41 29.98
N GLY A 190 -7.07 -13.01 28.74
CA GLY A 190 -5.83 -12.32 28.37
C GLY A 190 -4.58 -13.21 28.28
N VAL A 191 -4.71 -14.53 28.42
CA VAL A 191 -3.62 -15.52 28.33
C VAL A 191 -3.73 -16.30 27.03
N ILE A 192 -2.58 -16.57 26.40
CA ILE A 192 -2.48 -17.35 25.15
C ILE A 192 -1.81 -18.69 25.45
N TYR A 193 -2.46 -19.78 25.07
CA TYR A 193 -1.98 -21.15 25.15
C TYR A 193 -1.62 -21.64 23.75
N TYR A 194 -0.41 -22.19 23.57
CA TYR A 194 0.14 -22.61 22.28
C TYR A 194 1.26 -23.63 22.46
#